data_AF-A0A9D5KK73-F1
#
_entry.id   AF-A0A9D5KK73-F1
#
_cell.length_a   1.000
_cell.length_b   1.000
_cell.length_c   1.000
_cell.angle_alpha   90.00
_cell.angle_beta   90.00
_cell.angle_gamma   90.00
#
_symmetry.space_group_name_H-M   'P 1'
#
loop_
_entity.id
_entity.type
_entity.pdbx_description
1 polymer ?
#
loop_
_entity_poly.entity_id
_entity_poly.type
_entity_poly.pdbx_seq_one_letter_code
_entity_poly.pdbx_strand_id
1 'polypeptide(L)' 'MAKKKKKEDIHQYTDAELETEIHETREKLFTMRYSHSVAPVKNPLLIRSLRRQLARLLTVERQRRTAGA' A
#
# COMPACT_ATOMS: atom_id res chain seq x y z
N MET A 1 -3.36 7.97 -22.55
CA MET A 1 -4.14 7.12 -21.63
C MET A 1 -3.27 6.66 -20.47
N ALA A 2 -3.88 6.40 -19.31
CA ALA A 2 -3.29 6.04 -18.02
C ALA A 2 -2.54 7.18 -17.27
N LYS A 3 -3.33 8.11 -16.71
CA LYS A 3 -2.90 8.86 -15.51
C LYS A 3 -2.81 7.82 -14.39
N LYS A 4 -1.64 7.21 -14.24
CA LYS A 4 -1.25 6.43 -13.06
C LYS A 4 -1.54 7.33 -11.86
N LYS A 5 -2.66 7.10 -11.15
CA LYS A 5 -3.07 7.88 -9.98
C LYS A 5 -1.83 8.05 -9.13
N LYS A 6 -1.26 9.26 -9.22
CA LYS A 6 0.00 9.57 -8.56
C LYS A 6 -0.33 9.52 -7.07
N LYS A 7 0.71 9.39 -6.26
CA LYS A 7 0.70 9.35 -4.80
C LYS A 7 -0.21 10.38 -4.09
N GLU A 8 -0.78 11.34 -4.81
CA GLU A 8 -1.68 12.41 -4.41
C GLU A 8 -3.16 11.96 -4.28
N ASP A 9 -3.59 10.90 -4.97
CA ASP A 9 -5.02 10.53 -5.00
C ASP A 9 -5.45 9.56 -3.88
N ILE A 10 -4.58 9.26 -2.90
CA ILE A 10 -4.91 8.34 -1.80
C ILE A 10 -6.06 8.89 -0.94
N HIS A 11 -6.20 10.21 -0.89
CA HIS A 11 -7.28 10.88 -0.18
C HIS A 11 -8.64 10.78 -0.90
N GLN A 12 -8.68 10.40 -2.17
CA GLN A 12 -9.92 10.28 -2.96
C GLN A 12 -10.55 8.89 -2.90
N TYR A 13 -9.87 7.88 -2.34
CA TYR A 13 -10.46 6.55 -2.18
C TYR A 13 -11.63 6.60 -1.19
N THR A 14 -12.67 5.83 -1.43
CA THR A 14 -13.68 5.56 -0.39
C THR A 14 -13.09 4.66 0.71
N ASP A 15 -13.73 4.57 1.88
CA ASP A 15 -13.20 3.74 2.98
C ASP A 15 -13.10 2.26 2.59
N ALA A 16 -14.08 1.75 1.83
CA ALA A 16 -14.07 0.39 1.31
C ALA A 16 -12.93 0.13 0.32
N GLU A 17 -12.68 1.08 -0.61
CA GLU A 17 -11.57 0.97 -1.55
C GLU A 17 -10.22 1.04 -0.83
N LEU A 18 -10.11 1.87 0.21
CA LEU A 18 -8.90 1.98 1.02
C LEU A 18 -8.57 0.65 1.71
N GLU A 19 -9.56 0.01 2.32
CA GLU A 19 -9.40 -1.28 3.00
C GLU A 19 -9.03 -2.40 2.02
N THR A 20 -9.64 -2.40 0.84
CA THR A 20 -9.32 -3.35 -0.23
C THR A 20 -7.88 -3.19 -0.71
N GLU A 21 -7.43 -1.96 -0.96
CA GLU A 21 -6.06 -1.66 -1.40
C GLU A 21 -5.02 -2.00 -0.30
N ILE A 22 -5.37 -1.79 0.98
CA ILE A 22 -4.54 -2.20 2.12
C ILE A 22 -4.35 -3.72 2.11
N HIS A 23 -5.44 -4.47 1.93
CA HIS A 23 -5.39 -5.92 1.90
C HIS A 23 -4.51 -6.43 0.75
N GLU A 24 -4.76 -5.96 -0.47
CA GLU A 24 -3.96 -6.35 -1.64
C GLU A 24 -2.47 -5.99 -1.49
N THR A 25 -2.17 -4.79 -0.97
CA THR A 25 -0.79 -4.35 -0.79
C THR A 25 -0.08 -5.20 0.26
N ARG A 26 -0.80 -5.66 1.30
CA ARG A 26 -0.29 -6.53 2.35
C ARG A 26 0.00 -7.93 1.82
N GLU A 27 -0.88 -8.50 1.00
CA GLU A 27 -0.64 -9.79 0.35
C GLU A 27 0.56 -9.73 -0.61
N LYS A 28 0.62 -8.69 -1.46
CA LYS A 28 1.77 -8.46 -2.37
C LYS A 28 3.07 -8.34 -1.58
N LEU A 29 3.06 -7.66 -0.43
CA LEU A 29 4.21 -7.56 0.46
C LEU A 29 4.59 -8.93 1.05
N PHE A 30 3.61 -9.72 1.49
CA PHE A 30 3.84 -11.06 2.06
C PHE A 30 4.50 -11.98 1.03
N THR A 31 3.94 -12.08 -0.18
CA THR A 31 4.49 -12.91 -1.25
C THR A 31 5.89 -12.44 -1.64
N MET A 32 6.14 -11.13 -1.74
CA MET A 32 7.48 -10.60 -2.03
C MET A 32 8.49 -10.89 -0.91
N ARG A 33 8.08 -10.82 0.36
CA ARG A 33 8.95 -11.18 1.50
C ARG A 33 9.23 -12.68 1.53
N TYR A 34 8.23 -13.50 1.27
CA TYR A 34 8.36 -14.95 1.19
C TYR A 34 9.29 -15.35 0.05
N SER A 35 9.07 -14.79 -1.14
CA SER A 35 9.96 -14.98 -2.28
C SER A 35 11.39 -14.54 -1.95
N HIS A 36 11.58 -13.41 -1.25
CA HIS A 36 12.91 -12.95 -0.81
C HIS A 36 13.62 -13.91 0.13
N SER A 37 12.88 -14.57 1.02
CA SER A 37 13.45 -15.57 1.93
C SER A 37 13.84 -16.87 1.22
N VAL A 38 13.14 -17.23 0.14
CA VAL A 38 13.42 -18.45 -0.63
C VAL A 38 14.52 -18.20 -1.69
N ALA A 39 14.51 -17.04 -2.33
CA ALA A 39 15.50 -16.63 -3.31
C ALA A 39 15.74 -15.11 -3.23
N PRO A 40 16.99 -14.63 -3.39
CA PRO A 40 17.27 -13.21 -3.41
C PRO A 40 16.51 -12.52 -4.56
N VAL A 41 15.49 -11.72 -4.21
CA VAL A 41 14.68 -10.97 -5.18
C VAL A 41 15.57 -10.03 -5.99
N LYS A 42 15.40 -10.06 -7.32
CA LYS A 42 16.11 -9.19 -8.27
C LYS A 42 16.01 -7.70 -7.95
N ASN A 43 14.94 -7.25 -7.28
CA ASN A 43 14.76 -5.84 -6.96
C ASN A 43 14.18 -5.61 -5.55
N PRO A 44 15.04 -5.47 -4.51
CA PRO A 44 14.61 -5.21 -3.13
C PRO A 44 13.96 -3.82 -2.95
N LEU A 45 14.12 -2.89 -3.90
CA LEU A 45 13.49 -1.57 -3.83
C LEU A 45 11.96 -1.67 -3.93
N LEU A 46 11.43 -2.70 -4.59
CA LEU A 46 9.99 -2.96 -4.68
C LEU A 46 9.38 -3.28 -3.30
N ILE A 47 10.09 -4.03 -2.47
CA ILE A 47 9.67 -4.30 -1.08
C ILE A 47 9.63 -2.99 -0.29
N ARG A 48 10.64 -2.12 -0.48
CA ARG A 48 10.68 -0.79 0.16
C ARG A 48 9.58 0.15 -0.36
N SER A 49 9.19 0.08 -1.63
CA SER A 49 8.07 0.88 -2.15
C SER A 49 6.73 0.39 -1.63
N LEU A 50 6.49 -0.92 -1.63
CA LEU A 50 5.26 -1.53 -1.11
C LEU A 50 5.06 -1.21 0.38
N ARG A 51 6.11 -1.30 1.21
CA ARG A 51 6.04 -0.86 2.62
C ARG A 51 5.62 0.61 2.75
N ARG A 52 6.20 1.49 1.92
CA ARG A 52 5.87 2.91 1.93
C ARG A 52 4.44 3.19 1.44
N GLN A 53 3.93 2.41 0.50
CA GLN A 53 2.54 2.51 0.05
C GLN A 53 1.58 2.06 1.16
N LEU A 54 1.82 0.90 1.78
CA LEU A 54 1.02 0.41 2.90
C LEU A 54 0.96 1.41 4.06
N ALA A 55 2.12 1.98 4.45
CA ALA A 55 2.17 2.98 5.51
C ALA A 55 1.34 4.24 5.21
N ARG A 56 1.28 4.67 3.94
CA ARG A 56 0.46 5.82 3.53
C ARG A 56 -1.02 5.52 3.61
N LEU A 57 -1.45 4.35 3.14
CA LEU A 57 -2.84 3.92 3.22
C LEU A 57 -3.32 3.87 4.68
N LEU A 58 -2.54 3.24 5.56
CA LEU A 58 -2.83 3.17 7.00
C LEU A 58 -2.85 4.56 7.66
N THR A 59 -2.01 5.49 7.20
CA THR A 59 -2.01 6.87 7.72
C THR A 59 -3.29 7.60 7.34
N VAL A 60 -3.76 7.45 6.09
CA VAL A 60 -5.01 8.05 5.62
C VAL A 60 -6.21 7.46 6.36
N GLU A 61 -6.24 6.15 6.54
CA GLU A 61 -7.27 5.46 7.34
C GLU A 61 -7.34 6.03 8.76
N ARG A 62 -6.18 6.15 9.41
CA ARG A 62 -6.08 6.71 10.77
C ARG A 62 -6.51 8.17 10.81
N GLN A 63 -6.10 8.98 9.84
CA GLN A 63 -6.50 10.39 9.74
C GLN A 63 -8.01 10.55 9.64
N ARG A 64 -8.69 9.73 8.82
CA ARG A 64 -10.16 9.72 8.73
C ARG A 64 -10.81 9.33 10.05
N ARG A 65 -10.29 8.30 10.70
CA ARG A 65 -10.79 7.84 11.99
C ARG A 65 -10.63 8.89 13.09
N THR A 66 -9.54 9.65 13.11
CA THR A 66 -9.29 10.71 14.09
C THR A 66 -9.99 12.02 13.78
N ALA A 67 -10.24 12.33 12.50
CA ALA A 67 -10.95 13.55 12.10
C ALA A 67 -12.48 13.46 12.29
N GLY A 68 -13.02 12.25 12.42
CA GLY A 68 -14.42 12.00 12.78
C GLY A 68 -14.69 11.95 14.29
N ALA A 69 -13.71 12.29 15.14
CA ALA A 69 -13.81 12.40 16.60
C ALA A 69 -13.63 13.85 17.02
#